data_AF-A0A933T4L8-F1
#
_entry.id   AF-A0A933T4L8-F1
#
_cell.length_a   1.000
_cell.length_b   1.000
_cell.length_c   1.000
_cell.angle_alpha   90.00
_cell.angle_beta   90.00
_cell.angle_gamma   90.00
#
_symmetry.space_group_name_H-M   'P 1'
#
loop_
_entity.id
_entity.type
_entity.pdbx_description
1 polymer ?
#
loop_
_entity_poly.entity_id
_entity_poly.type
_entity_poly.pdbx_seq_one_letter_code
_entity_poly.pdbx_strand_id
1 'polypeptide(L)' 'MAYQYKKSLFWDVDRNRLSPDKDWFFIVERILEFGDIDDLVWLKETFSKEKIKNTVQKSRILSDKTRAYCKASGYAS' A
#
# COMPACT_ATOMS: atom_id res chain seq x y z
N MET A 1 -5.82 15.23 -6.44
CA MET A 1 -6.68 15.25 -5.24
C MET A 1 -5.84 14.85 -4.04
N ALA A 2 -6.00 15.49 -2.88
CA ALA A 2 -5.28 15.08 -1.67
C ALA A 2 -5.93 13.80 -1.12
N TYR A 3 -5.15 12.73 -0.97
CA TYR A 3 -5.64 11.49 -0.36
C TYR A 3 -5.64 11.63 1.15
N GLN A 4 -6.78 11.32 1.76
CA GLN A 4 -6.94 11.35 3.20
C GLN A 4 -6.68 9.96 3.77
N TYR A 5 -5.63 9.82 4.57
CA TYR A 5 -5.31 8.56 5.24
C TYR A 5 -6.46 8.12 6.17
N LYS A 6 -7.06 6.97 5.83
CA LYS A 6 -8.13 6.35 6.62
C LYS A 6 -7.58 5.85 7.96
N LYS A 7 -8.34 6.08 9.04
CA LYS A 7 -7.99 5.56 10.38
C LYS A 7 -7.90 4.03 10.38
N SER A 8 -8.72 3.35 9.58
CA SER A 8 -8.72 1.89 9.43
C SER A 8 -7.42 1.32 8.86
N LEU A 9 -6.61 2.11 8.16
CA LEU A 9 -5.33 1.66 7.61
C LEU A 9 -4.14 2.05 8.50
N PHE A 10 -4.26 3.16 9.22
CA PHE A 10 -3.18 3.80 9.96
C PHE A 10 -3.61 4.12 11.40
N TRP A 11 -4.18 3.13 12.09
CA TRP A 11 -4.75 3.31 13.44
C TRP A 11 -3.70 3.55 14.52
N ASP A 12 -2.46 3.14 14.25
CA ASP A 12 -1.34 3.07 15.17
C ASP A 12 -0.29 4.18 14.97
N VAL A 13 -0.53 5.11 14.05
CA VAL A 13 0.41 6.21 13.72
C VAL A 13 -0.31 7.55 13.61
N ASP A 14 0.45 8.64 13.76
CA ASP A 14 -0.03 9.98 13.47
C ASP A 14 -0.07 10.22 11.94
N ARG A 15 -1.28 10.18 11.39
CA ARG A 15 -1.56 10.33 9.96
C ARG A 15 -1.17 11.70 9.39
N ASN A 16 -1.08 12.74 10.22
CA ASN A 16 -0.69 14.07 9.75
C ASN A 16 0.81 14.16 9.45
N ARG A 17 1.59 13.17 9.89
CA ARG A 17 3.04 13.11 9.71
C ARG A 17 3.47 12.13 8.62
N LEU A 18 2.53 11.36 8.06
CA LEU A 18 2.81 10.42 6.98
C LEU A 18 3.11 11.17 5.68
N SER A 19 4.19 10.77 5.03
CA SER A 19 4.63 11.28 3.75
C SER A 19 4.69 10.14 2.72
N PRO A 20 3.98 10.23 1.60
CA PRO A 20 4.11 9.27 0.49
C PRO A 20 5.56 9.12 0.01
N ASP A 21 6.40 10.15 0.13
CA ASP A 21 7.79 10.07 -0.34
C ASP A 21 8.69 9.31 0.64
N LYS A 22 8.51 9.54 1.95
CA LYS A 22 9.36 8.97 3.00
C LYS A 22 8.87 7.62 3.48
N ASP A 23 7.57 7.46 3.63
CA ASP A 23 6.92 6.33 4.29
C ASP A 23 6.26 5.36 3.27
N TRP A 24 6.64 5.47 1.99
CA TRP A 24 6.02 4.74 0.88
C TRP A 24 5.89 3.24 1.15
N PHE A 25 6.91 2.59 1.73
CA PHE A 25 6.90 1.14 1.94
C PHE A 25 5.76 0.74 2.87
N PHE A 26 5.66 1.44 3.99
CA PHE A 26 4.63 1.23 5.02
C PHE A 26 3.23 1.57 4.49
N ILE A 27 3.09 2.67 3.75
CA ILE A 27 1.80 3.08 3.15
C ILE A 27 1.30 2.04 2.16
N VAL A 28 2.17 1.61 1.23
CA VAL A 28 1.87 0.58 0.23
C VAL A 28 1.49 -0.72 0.93
N GLU A 29 2.23 -1.14 1.94
CA GLU A 29 1.97 -2.36 2.71
C GLU A 29 0.59 -2.32 3.39
N ARG A 30 0.23 -1.19 4.02
CA ARG A 30 -1.07 -1.03 4.68
C ARG A 30 -2.24 -1.04 3.71
N ILE A 31 -2.11 -0.34 2.58
CA ILE A 31 -3.17 -0.32 1.56
C ILE A 31 -3.35 -1.71 0.93
N LEU A 32 -2.27 -2.41 0.60
CA LEU A 32 -2.38 -3.74 0.00
C LEU A 32 -3.04 -4.75 0.94
N GLU A 33 -2.78 -4.68 2.25
CA GLU A 33 -3.31 -5.65 3.22
C GLU A 33 -4.73 -5.32 3.67
N PHE A 34 -5.06 -4.04 3.87
CA PHE A 34 -6.29 -3.62 4.54
C PHE A 34 -7.15 -2.62 3.74
N GLY A 35 -6.66 -2.13 2.60
CA GLY A 35 -7.31 -1.13 1.76
C GLY A 35 -8.54 -1.63 1.03
N ASP A 36 -9.39 -0.70 0.62
CA ASP A 36 -10.48 -0.94 -0.32
C ASP A 36 -10.08 -0.55 -1.76
N ILE A 37 -11.04 -0.62 -2.68
CA ILE A 37 -10.82 -0.37 -4.10
C ILE A 37 -10.31 1.06 -4.34
N ASP A 38 -10.84 2.06 -3.63
CA ASP A 38 -10.42 3.45 -3.80
C ASP A 38 -8.99 3.65 -3.33
N ASP A 39 -8.59 2.98 -2.25
CA ASP A 39 -7.20 3.01 -1.76
C ASP A 39 -6.23 2.38 -2.78
N LEU A 40 -6.64 1.28 -3.43
CA LEU A 40 -5.86 0.62 -4.47
C LEU A 40 -5.71 1.47 -5.74
N VAL A 41 -6.76 2.21 -6.12
CA VAL A 41 -6.69 3.17 -7.24
C VAL A 41 -5.69 4.27 -6.91
N TRP A 42 -5.80 4.88 -5.72
CA TRP A 42 -4.86 5.91 -5.30
C TRP A 42 -3.41 5.43 -5.22
N LEU A 43 -3.20 4.20 -4.71
CA LEU A 43 -1.88 3.56 -4.64
C LEU A 43 -1.22 3.44 -6.03
N LYS A 44 -2.00 3.06 -7.05
CA LYS A 44 -1.52 2.94 -8.44
C LYS A 44 -1.14 4.29 -9.05
N GLU A 45 -1.89 5.33 -8.74
CA GLU A 45 -1.63 6.69 -9.24
C GLU A 45 -0.43 7.34 -8.54
N THR A 46 -0.16 6.95 -7.29
CA THR A 46 0.84 7.61 -6.43
C THR A 46 2.21 6.93 -6.46
N PHE A 47 2.25 5.61 -6.50
CA PHE A 47 3.51 4.85 -6.38
C PHE A 47 3.89 4.16 -7.69
N SER A 48 5.17 4.19 -8.01
CA SER A 48 5.68 3.45 -9.16
C SER A 48 5.45 1.95 -8.98
N LYS A 49 5.27 1.25 -10.10
CA LYS A 49 5.14 -0.22 -10.12
C LYS A 49 6.31 -0.91 -9.38
N GLU A 50 7.52 -0.33 -9.46
CA GLU A 50 8.70 -0.85 -8.79
C GLU A 50 8.61 -0.73 -7.25
N LYS A 51 8.13 0.40 -6.72
CA LYS A 51 7.89 0.55 -5.27
C LYS A 51 6.87 -0.49 -4.79
N ILE A 52 5.78 -0.67 -5.53
CA ILE A 52 4.73 -1.64 -5.19
C ILE A 52 5.29 -3.07 -5.21
N LYS A 53 5.98 -3.46 -6.29
CA LYS A 53 6.61 -4.78 -6.42
C LYS A 53 7.62 -5.05 -5.31
N ASN A 54 8.45 -4.06 -4.98
CA ASN A 54 9.43 -4.16 -3.91
C ASN A 54 8.76 -4.35 -2.54
N THR A 55 7.65 -3.67 -2.26
CA THR A 55 6.86 -3.91 -1.03
C THR A 55 6.28 -5.32 -1.00
N VAL A 56 5.68 -5.79 -2.11
CA VAL A 56 5.13 -7.16 -2.18
C VAL A 56 6.20 -8.22 -1.97
N GLN A 57 7.43 -7.98 -2.41
CA GLN A 57 8.54 -8.93 -2.25
C GLN A 57 9.17 -8.90 -0.86
N LYS A 58 9.36 -7.70 -0.27
CA LYS A 58 10.13 -7.53 0.97
C LYS A 58 9.29 -7.43 2.22
N SER A 59 8.00 -7.10 2.11
CA SER A 59 7.13 -7.04 3.29
C SER A 59 7.15 -8.38 4.01
N ARG A 60 7.13 -8.33 5.34
CA ARG A 60 7.02 -9.52 6.21
C ARG A 60 5.63 -9.70 6.80
N ILE A 61 4.74 -8.72 6.65
CA ILE A 61 3.40 -8.75 7.24
C ILE A 61 2.30 -9.01 6.22
N LEU A 62 2.57 -8.82 4.92
CA LEU A 62 1.59 -9.17 3.88
C LEU A 62 1.28 -10.66 3.95
N SER A 63 0.00 -10.98 4.05
CA SER A 63 -0.49 -12.36 4.05
C SER A 63 -0.32 -13.02 2.69
N ASP A 64 -0.31 -14.35 2.68
CA ASP A 64 -0.21 -15.12 1.43
C ASP A 64 -1.36 -14.82 0.47
N LYS A 65 -2.56 -14.53 1.01
CA LYS A 65 -3.72 -14.10 0.24
C LYS A 65 -3.44 -12.80 -0.50
N THR A 66 -2.90 -11.80 0.19
CA THR A 66 -2.55 -10.50 -0.42
C THR A 66 -1.48 -10.66 -1.49
N ARG A 67 -0.44 -11.48 -1.23
CA ARG A 67 0.61 -11.75 -2.23
C ARG A 67 0.06 -12.46 -3.47
N ALA A 68 -0.81 -13.44 -3.27
CA ALA A 68 -1.47 -14.14 -4.37
C ALA A 68 -2.31 -13.18 -5.21
N TYR A 69 -3.09 -12.32 -4.57
CA TYR A 69 -3.84 -11.26 -5.26
C TYR A 69 -2.91 -10.33 -6.05
N CYS A 70 -1.81 -9.85 -5.45
CA CYS A 70 -0.84 -8.97 -6.10
C CYS A 70 -0.16 -9.62 -7.33
N LYS A 71 0.11 -10.92 -7.26
CA LYS A 71 0.64 -11.68 -8.40
C LYS A 71 -0.39 -11.79 -9.53
N ALA A 72 -1.64 -12.10 -9.21
CA ALA A 72 -2.71 -12.27 -10.20
C ALA A 72 -3.13 -10.95 -10.88
N SER A 73 -3.10 -9.84 -10.14
CA SER A 73 -3.51 -8.51 -10.62
C SER A 73 -2.39 -7.69 -11.26
N GLY A 74 -1.17 -8.23 -11.30
CA GLY A 74 -0.04 -7.61 -11.98
C GLY A 74 0.71 -6.52 -11.19
N TYR A 75 0.44 -6.40 -9.88
CA TYR A 75 1.20 -5.53 -8.98
C TYR A 75 2.62 -6.04 -8.72
N ALA A 76 2.82 -7.36 -8.80
CA ALA A 76 4.09 -8.02 -8.48
C ALA A 76 4.69 -8.84 -9.63
N SER A 77 4.13 -8.77 -10.85
CA SER A 77 4.67 -9.38 -12.06
C SER A 77 5.69 -8.49 -12.76
#